data_AF-F7JRI2-F1
#
_entry.id   AF-F7JRI2-F1
#
_cell.length_a   1.000
_cell.length_b   1.000
_cell.length_c   1.000
_cell.angle_alpha   90.00
_cell.angle_beta   90.00
_cell.angle_gamma   90.00
#
_symmetry.space_group_name_H-M   'P 1'
#
loop_
_entity.id
_entity.type
_entity.pdbx_description
1 polymer ?
#
loop_
_entity_poly.entity_id
_entity_poly.type
_entity_poly.pdbx_seq_one_letter_code
_entity_poly.pdbx_strand_id
1 'polypeptide(L)'
;MDYINAFWVGGLICALVQILLDRTKLMPGRIMVLLVCSGAVLGFLNIYQPFQEVAGAGASVPLLGFGNVLWNGVKEAVDKSGFLGIFQGGFKASAVGISAALIFGYAASFVFEPHMKK
;
A
#
# COMPACT_ATOMS: atom_id res chain seq x y z
N MET A 1 -4.58 -20.24 -10.78
CA MET A 1 -4.68 -20.15 -9.31
C MET A 1 -4.57 -18.72 -8.79
N ASP A 2 -3.95 -17.81 -9.55
CA ASP A 2 -3.59 -16.46 -9.10
C ASP A 2 -4.78 -15.60 -8.62
N TYR A 3 -5.94 -15.68 -9.28
CA TYR A 3 -7.14 -14.97 -8.82
C TYR A 3 -7.67 -15.49 -7.48
N ILE A 4 -7.59 -16.81 -7.27
CA ILE A 4 -8.00 -17.43 -6.00
C ILE A 4 -7.02 -16.99 -4.91
N ASN A 5 -5.71 -17.05 -5.18
CA ASN A 5 -4.67 -16.59 -4.27
C ASN A 5 -4.82 -15.12 -3.90
N ALA A 6 -5.05 -14.26 -4.89
CA ALA A 6 -5.28 -12.84 -4.67
C ALA A 6 -6.53 -12.59 -3.83
N PHE A 7 -7.61 -13.32 -4.09
CA PHE A 7 -8.87 -13.17 -3.36
C PHE A 7 -8.73 -13.56 -1.88
N TRP A 8 -8.22 -14.75 -1.57
CA TRP A 8 -8.16 -15.20 -0.19
C TRP A 8 -7.10 -14.47 0.62
N VAL A 9 -5.93 -14.16 0.05
CA VAL A 9 -4.89 -13.38 0.76
C VAL A 9 -5.36 -11.96 1.01
N GLY A 10 -5.92 -11.30 -0.01
CA GLY A 10 -6.49 -9.96 0.15
C GLY A 10 -7.63 -9.95 1.17
N GLY A 11 -8.54 -10.92 1.09
CA GLY A 11 -9.63 -11.10 2.05
C GLY A 11 -9.14 -11.33 3.48
N LEU A 12 -8.09 -12.13 3.67
CA LEU A 12 -7.47 -12.36 4.97
C LEU A 12 -6.84 -11.08 5.54
N ILE A 13 -6.10 -10.32 4.71
CA ILE A 13 -5.53 -9.02 5.13
C ILE A 13 -6.64 -8.07 5.55
N CYS A 14 -7.72 -7.97 4.76
CA CYS A 14 -8.87 -7.14 5.10
C CYS A 14 -9.53 -7.57 6.42
N ALA A 15 -9.76 -8.88 6.61
CA ALA A 15 -10.34 -9.41 7.83
C ALA A 15 -9.47 -9.11 9.06
N LEU A 16 -8.14 -9.25 8.95
CA LEU A 16 -7.20 -8.89 10.03
C LEU A 16 -7.26 -7.41 10.37
N VAL A 17 -7.35 -6.54 9.36
CA VAL A 17 -7.47 -5.08 9.55
C VAL A 17 -8.82 -4.71 10.18
N GLN A 18 -9.90 -5.37 9.77
CA GLN A 18 -11.23 -5.20 10.38
C GLN A 18 -11.21 -5.61 11.86
N ILE A 19 -10.60 -6.75 12.19
CA ILE A 19 -10.42 -7.17 13.59
C ILE A 19 -9.62 -6.10 14.37
N LEU A 20 -8.58 -5.53 13.77
CA LEU A 20 -7.79 -4.49 14.42
C LEU A 20 -8.62 -3.21 14.64
N LEU A 21 -9.48 -2.82 13.71
CA LEU A 21 -10.40 -1.70 13.86
C LEU A 21 -11.45 -1.94 14.95
N ASP A 22 -12.05 -3.13 14.98
CA ASP A 22 -13.19 -3.44 15.86
C ASP A 22 -12.76 -3.78 17.29
N ARG A 23 -11.57 -4.38 17.46
CA ARG A 23 -11.09 -4.88 18.76
C ARG A 23 -10.12 -3.94 19.44
N THR A 24 -9.64 -2.88 18.78
CA THR A 24 -8.72 -1.90 19.37
C THR A 24 -9.34 -0.51 19.39
N LYS A 25 -8.85 0.37 20.27
CA LYS A 25 -9.22 1.80 20.30
C LYS A 25 -8.38 2.63 19.32
N LEU A 26 -7.72 2.00 18.34
CA LEU A 26 -6.87 2.70 17.39
C LEU A 26 -7.73 3.43 16.38
N MET A 27 -7.42 4.71 16.17
CA MET A 27 -8.02 5.47 15.07
C MET A 27 -7.64 4.83 13.73
N PRO A 28 -8.51 4.87 12.71
CA PRO A 28 -8.23 4.31 11.39
C PRO A 28 -6.89 4.78 10.80
N GLY A 29 -6.53 6.06 11.01
CA GLY A 29 -5.25 6.63 10.59
C GLY A 29 -4.04 5.89 11.18
N ARG A 30 -4.08 5.47 12.44
CA ARG A 30 -2.98 4.73 13.08
C ARG A 30 -2.81 3.35 12.48
N ILE A 31 -3.92 2.69 12.14
CA ILE A 31 -3.90 1.37 11.52
C ILE A 31 -3.34 1.44 10.11
N MET A 32 -3.74 2.46 9.33
CA MET A 32 -3.18 2.69 8.00
C MET A 32 -1.66 2.88 8.05
N VAL A 33 -1.16 3.71 8.96
CA VAL A 33 0.28 3.92 9.13
C VAL A 33 0.98 2.63 9.55
N LEU A 34 0.42 1.87 10.50
CA LEU A 34 0.98 0.58 10.93
C LEU A 34 1.11 -0.41 9.76
N LEU A 35 0.11 -0.49 8.88
CA LEU A 35 0.16 -1.37 7.71
C LEU A 35 1.25 -0.97 6.73
N VAL A 36 1.38 0.33 6.43
CA VAL A 36 2.42 0.84 5.54
C VAL A 36 3.82 0.61 6.14
N CYS A 37 4.02 0.92 7.41
CA CYS A 37 5.29 0.68 8.10
C CYS A 37 5.63 -0.81 8.15
N SER A 38 4.66 -1.68 8.45
CA SER A 38 4.86 -3.14 8.46
C SER A 38 5.23 -3.66 7.07
N GLY A 39 4.57 -3.16 6.02
CA GLY A 39 4.91 -3.45 4.63
C GLY A 39 6.35 -3.07 4.28
N ALA A 40 6.80 -1.89 4.70
CA ALA A 40 8.18 -1.44 4.48
C ALA A 40 9.19 -2.31 5.23
N VAL A 41 8.91 -2.69 6.49
CA VAL A 41 9.77 -3.60 7.27
C VAL A 41 9.84 -4.99 6.63
N LEU A 42 8.71 -5.55 6.20
CA LEU A 42 8.68 -6.83 5.50
C LEU A 42 9.43 -6.78 4.15
N GLY A 43 9.36 -5.64 3.45
CA GLY A 43 10.13 -5.36 2.24
C GLY A 43 11.64 -5.31 2.51
N PHE A 44 12.04 -4.62 3.58
CA PHE A 44 13.44 -4.59 4.05
C PHE A 44 13.99 -5.98 4.35
N LEU A 45 13.20 -6.82 5.03
CA LEU A 45 13.56 -8.21 5.33
C LEU A 45 13.55 -9.13 4.10
N ASN A 46 13.20 -8.64 2.91
CA ASN A 46 13.01 -9.42 1.68
C ASN A 46 11.96 -10.55 1.78
N ILE A 47 11.12 -10.53 2.81
CA ILE A 47 10.04 -11.51 3.01
C ILE A 47 8.82 -11.13 2.17
N TYR A 48 8.66 -9.83 1.87
CA TYR A 48 7.50 -9.35 1.13
C TYR A 48 7.47 -9.81 -0.33
N GLN A 49 8.63 -9.88 -0.99
CA GLN A 49 8.76 -10.31 -2.38
C GLN A 49 8.19 -11.73 -2.63
N PRO A 50 8.65 -12.79 -1.92
CA PRO A 50 8.10 -14.14 -2.11
C PRO A 50 6.64 -14.24 -1.65
N PHE A 51 6.23 -13.48 -0.63
CA PHE A 51 4.83 -13.38 -0.24
C PHE A 51 3.95 -12.81 -1.37
N GLN A 52 4.42 -11.76 -2.02
CA GLN A 52 3.74 -11.09 -3.12
C GLN A 52 3.69 -11.95 -4.38
N GLU A 53 4.71 -12.76 -4.68
CA GLU A 53 4.68 -13.68 -5.82
C GLU A 53 3.56 -14.73 -5.68
N VAL A 54 3.34 -15.24 -4.47
CA VAL A 54 2.28 -16.23 -4.21
C VAL A 54 0.89 -15.58 -4.17
N ALA A 55 0.79 -14.41 -3.54
CA ALA A 55 -0.48 -13.72 -3.32
C ALA A 55 -0.92 -12.81 -4.48
N GLY A 56 -0.01 -12.44 -5.38
CA GLY A 56 -0.25 -11.50 -6.47
C GLY A 56 -0.90 -10.19 -6.00
N ALA A 57 -2.02 -9.84 -6.64
CA ALA A 57 -2.79 -8.64 -6.33
C ALA A 57 -3.32 -8.60 -4.88
N GLY A 58 -3.48 -9.76 -4.23
CA GLY A 58 -3.94 -9.84 -2.85
C GLY A 58 -2.96 -9.24 -1.84
N ALA A 59 -1.66 -9.22 -2.16
CA ALA A 59 -0.64 -8.57 -1.34
C ALA A 59 -0.25 -7.19 -1.89
N SER A 60 -0.20 -7.02 -3.21
CA SER A 60 0.31 -5.76 -3.79
C SER A 60 -0.65 -4.57 -3.71
N VAL A 61 -1.97 -4.81 -3.69
CA VAL A 61 -2.99 -3.75 -3.68
C VAL A 61 -3.24 -3.13 -2.29
N PRO A 62 -3.30 -3.92 -1.18
CA PRO A 62 -3.47 -3.34 0.16
C PRO A 62 -2.35 -2.38 0.57
N LEU A 63 -2.60 -1.55 1.60
CA LEU A 63 -1.61 -0.60 2.17
C LEU A 63 -0.29 -1.28 2.60
N LEU A 64 -0.34 -2.55 2.95
CA LEU A 64 0.83 -3.38 3.22
C LEU A 64 1.76 -3.45 1.99
N GLY A 65 1.22 -3.62 0.78
CA GLY A 65 1.97 -3.65 -0.47
C GLY A 65 2.55 -2.29 -0.84
N PHE A 66 1.80 -1.22 -0.56
CA PHE A 66 2.28 0.15 -0.73
C PHE A 66 3.55 0.43 0.10
N GLY A 67 3.64 -0.11 1.32
CA GLY A 67 4.85 -0.05 2.15
C GLY A 67 6.07 -0.71 1.50
N ASN A 68 5.90 -1.89 0.90
CA ASN A 68 6.97 -2.58 0.17
C ASN A 68 7.42 -1.79 -1.09
N VAL A 69 6.48 -1.20 -1.82
CA VAL A 69 6.79 -0.32 -2.97
C VAL A 69 7.63 0.88 -2.55
N LEU A 70 7.28 1.53 -1.43
CA LEU A 70 8.07 2.65 -0.87
C LEU A 70 9.49 2.21 -0.53
N TRP A 71 9.66 1.07 0.15
CA TRP A 71 10.97 0.53 0.50
C TRP A 71 11.84 0.30 -0.75
N ASN A 72 11.30 -0.41 -1.75
CA ASN A 72 12.05 -0.71 -2.98
C ASN A 72 12.39 0.57 -3.75
N GLY A 73 11.48 1.54 -3.78
CA GLY A 73 11.71 2.85 -4.39
C GLY A 73 12.82 3.66 -3.72
N VAL A 74 12.85 3.67 -2.38
CA VAL A 74 13.94 4.31 -1.61
C VAL A 74 15.25 3.59 -1.84
N LYS A 75 15.27 2.25 -1.77
CA LYS A 75 16.48 1.45 -2.00
C LYS A 75 17.09 1.74 -3.37
N GLU A 76 16.29 1.66 -4.43
CA GLU A 76 16.76 1.93 -5.80
C GLU A 76 17.27 3.37 -5.97
N ALA A 77 16.62 4.34 -5.35
CA ALA A 77 17.04 5.74 -5.43
C ALA A 77 18.33 6.01 -4.65
N VAL A 78 18.54 5.33 -3.52
CA VAL A 78 19.79 5.38 -2.76
C VAL A 78 20.93 4.77 -3.55
N ASP A 79 20.70 3.62 -4.19
CA ASP A 79 21.70 2.98 -5.05
C ASP A 79 22.13 3.89 -6.23
N LYS A 80 21.21 4.73 -6.73
CA LYS A 80 21.47 5.64 -7.88
C LYS A 80 21.99 7.02 -7.51
N SER A 81 21.54 7.60 -6.39
CA SER A 81 21.80 9.00 -6.04
C SER A 81 22.37 9.18 -4.63
N GLY A 82 22.81 8.10 -4.00
CA GLY A 82 23.39 8.11 -2.66
C GLY A 82 22.42 8.66 -1.63
N PHE A 83 22.91 9.55 -0.76
CA PHE A 83 22.13 10.11 0.35
C PHE A 83 20.85 10.85 -0.11
N LEU A 84 20.91 11.55 -1.26
CA LEU A 84 19.74 12.25 -1.79
C LEU A 84 18.62 11.29 -2.21
N GLY A 85 18.99 10.03 -2.51
CA GLY A 85 18.08 8.93 -2.81
C GLY A 85 17.01 8.68 -1.76
N ILE A 86 17.35 8.90 -0.47
CA ILE A 86 16.45 8.68 0.67
C ILE A 86 15.19 9.54 0.54
N PHE A 87 15.35 10.79 0.09
CA PHE A 87 14.26 11.74 -0.01
C PHE A 87 13.45 11.54 -1.29
N GLN A 88 14.11 11.35 -2.44
CA GLN A 88 13.41 11.29 -3.73
C GLN A 88 12.72 9.93 -4.01
N GLY A 89 13.26 8.83 -3.48
CA GLY A 89 12.86 7.48 -3.90
C GLY A 89 11.41 7.15 -3.56
N GLY A 90 11.00 7.41 -2.31
CA GLY A 90 9.64 7.15 -1.87
C GLY A 90 8.60 7.99 -2.62
N PHE A 91 8.88 9.28 -2.87
CA PHE A 91 8.00 10.13 -3.66
C PHE A 91 7.88 9.64 -5.10
N LYS A 92 9.00 9.27 -5.75
CA LYS A 92 8.98 8.79 -7.13
C LYS A 92 8.24 7.45 -7.28
N ALA A 93 8.46 6.52 -6.35
CA ALA A 93 7.81 5.21 -6.39
C ALA A 93 6.29 5.28 -6.12
N SER A 94 5.85 6.22 -5.28
CA SER A 94 4.43 6.41 -4.96
C SER A 94 3.69 7.34 -5.94
N ALA A 95 4.42 8.16 -6.72
CA ALA A 95 3.86 9.22 -7.55
C ALA A 95 2.80 8.72 -8.54
N VAL A 96 3.05 7.61 -9.23
CA VAL A 96 2.12 7.08 -10.24
C VAL A 96 0.81 6.65 -9.60
N GLY A 97 0.88 5.92 -8.48
CA GLY A 97 -0.31 5.43 -7.79
C GLY A 97 -1.16 6.56 -7.21
N ILE A 98 -0.54 7.54 -6.56
CA ILE A 98 -1.23 8.70 -6.00
C ILE A 98 -1.83 9.58 -7.11
N SER A 99 -1.07 9.81 -8.19
CA SER A 99 -1.57 10.61 -9.32
C SER A 99 -2.75 9.92 -10.01
N ALA A 100 -2.69 8.61 -10.22
CA ALA A 100 -3.80 7.84 -10.75
C ALA A 100 -5.03 7.94 -9.85
N ALA A 101 -4.87 7.76 -8.53
CA ALA A 101 -5.98 7.89 -7.59
C ALA A 101 -6.63 9.28 -7.63
N LEU A 102 -5.83 10.35 -7.72
CA LEU A 102 -6.34 11.72 -7.82
C LEU A 102 -7.05 11.98 -9.16
N ILE A 103 -6.44 11.60 -10.29
CA ILE A 103 -6.99 11.85 -11.63
C ILE A 103 -8.30 11.07 -11.82
N PHE A 104 -8.31 9.77 -11.50
CA PHE A 104 -9.51 8.95 -11.64
C PHE A 104 -10.58 9.33 -10.62
N GLY A 105 -10.20 9.70 -9.39
CA GLY A 105 -11.14 10.22 -8.40
C GLY A 105 -11.81 11.51 -8.88
N TYR A 106 -11.05 12.42 -9.46
CA TYR A 106 -11.58 13.64 -10.07
C TYR A 106 -12.44 13.34 -11.30
N ALA A 107 -12.02 12.44 -12.19
CA ALA A 107 -12.80 12.04 -13.35
C ALA A 107 -14.15 11.42 -12.95
N ALA A 108 -14.17 10.59 -11.91
CA ALA A 108 -15.40 10.01 -11.37
C ALA A 108 -16.37 11.08 -10.84
N SER A 109 -15.86 12.19 -10.31
CA SER A 109 -16.70 13.29 -9.80
C SER A 109 -17.53 14.01 -10.88
N PHE A 110 -17.19 13.84 -12.17
CA PHE A 110 -18.02 14.37 -13.26
C PHE A 110 -19.30 13.56 -13.51
N VAL A 111 -19.29 12.28 -13.15
CA VAL A 111 -20.43 11.36 -13.36
C VAL A 111 -21.23 11.17 -12.07
N PHE A 112 -20.56 11.22 -10.93
CA PHE A 112 -21.15 10.98 -9.61
C PHE A 112 -21.00 12.22 -8.72
N GLU A 113 -22.06 12.60 -8.01
CA GLU A 113 -21.99 13.66 -6.99
C GLU A 113 -21.37 13.11 -5.69
N PRO A 114 -20.10 13.46 -5.37
CA PRO A 114 -19.46 13.00 -4.15
C PRO A 114 -19.80 14.00 -3.04
N HIS A 115 -21.01 13.92 -2.49
CA HIS A 115 -21.38 14.72 -1.32
C HIS A 115 -20.85 14.08 -0.03
N MET A 116 -20.11 14.84 0.79
CA MET A 116 -19.86 14.43 2.16
C MET A 116 -21.18 14.57 2.94
N LYS A 117 -21.67 13.46 3.51
CA LYS A 117 -22.81 13.51 4.44
C LYS A 117 -22.43 14.42 5.62
N LYS A 118 -23.23 15.46 5.83
CA LYS A 118 -23.14 16.35 7.00
C LYS A 118 -23.38 15.58 8.30
#